data_AF-X1PT97-F1
#
_entry.id   AF-X1PT97-F1
#
_cell.length_a   1.000
_cell.length_b   1.000
_cell.length_c   1.000
_cell.angle_alpha   90.00
_cell.angle_beta   90.00
_cell.angle_gamma   90.00
#
_symmetry.space_group_name_H-M   'P 1'
#
loop_
_entity.id
_entity.type
_entity.pdbx_description
1 polymer ?
#
loop_
_entity_poly.entity_id
_entity_poly.type
_entity_poly.pdbx_seq_one_letter_code
_entity_poly.pdbx_strand_id
1 'polypeptide(L)'
;DQEKTHKGTIVPIVHAPTDLFPDVARGVVDRLTPVMIAMPERELGQGIIEKAETIWKIRKSLNETGQYYPIHLLGTGNPLSILIYVLCGSDSFDGVEWFQTTVDHNTGLLYHFQQRELFGQQSEFCFKPELPYIQATLAHNLLFYRKWMEQIQTNLFSGTIAELAQNYLPSAFLKTLKERLPEVLH
;
A
#
# COMPACT_ATOMS: atom_id res chain seq x y z
N ASP A 1 -14.50 -3.97 9.74
CA ASP A 1 -14.79 -2.52 9.78
C ASP A 1 -15.36 -1.94 8.48
N GLN A 2 -15.05 -2.50 7.30
CA GLN A 2 -15.58 -2.04 6.01
C GLN A 2 -17.13 -2.05 5.90
N GLU A 3 -17.84 -2.79 6.75
CA GLU A 3 -19.31 -2.76 6.81
C GLU A 3 -19.88 -1.41 7.31
N LYS A 4 -19.04 -0.54 7.89
CA LYS A 4 -19.40 0.80 8.36
C LYS A 4 -19.08 1.92 7.34
N THR A 5 -18.75 1.59 6.10
CA THR A 5 -18.46 2.61 5.07
C THR A 5 -19.73 3.33 4.61
N HIS A 6 -19.64 4.65 4.43
CA HIS A 6 -20.73 5.46 3.90
C HIS A 6 -21.03 5.21 2.41
N LYS A 7 -22.29 5.39 2.02
CA LYS A 7 -22.76 5.36 0.62
C LYS A 7 -22.64 6.72 -0.08
N GLY A 8 -21.55 7.44 0.16
CA GLY A 8 -21.26 8.66 -0.60
C GLY A 8 -21.15 8.37 -2.11
N THR A 9 -20.81 9.39 -2.90
CA THR A 9 -20.57 9.21 -4.35
C THR A 9 -19.26 9.83 -4.82
N ILE A 10 -18.48 10.41 -3.91
CA ILE A 10 -17.27 11.15 -4.21
C ILE A 10 -16.05 10.59 -3.47
N VAL A 11 -14.90 10.70 -4.13
CA VAL A 11 -13.57 10.37 -3.59
C VAL A 11 -12.71 11.63 -3.68
N PRO A 12 -12.68 12.48 -2.65
CA PRO A 12 -11.84 13.67 -2.67
C PRO A 12 -10.37 13.27 -2.63
N ILE A 13 -9.56 13.96 -3.42
CA ILE A 13 -8.09 13.91 -3.33
C ILE A 13 -7.66 15.07 -2.42
N VAL A 14 -7.16 14.74 -1.25
CA VAL A 14 -6.78 15.71 -0.23
C VAL A 14 -5.31 16.07 -0.39
N HIS A 15 -5.04 17.37 -0.33
CA HIS A 15 -3.72 17.97 -0.36
C HIS A 15 -3.54 18.84 0.88
N ALA A 16 -2.42 18.69 1.57
CA ALA A 16 -2.07 19.47 2.75
C ALA A 16 -0.57 19.38 3.04
N PRO A 17 -0.01 20.37 3.78
CA PRO A 17 1.26 20.18 4.47
C PRO A 17 1.20 18.95 5.39
N THR A 18 2.30 18.21 5.49
CA THR A 18 2.38 16.92 6.20
C THR A 18 1.93 17.00 7.66
N ASP A 19 2.24 18.10 8.35
CA ASP A 19 1.87 18.34 9.74
C ASP A 19 0.37 18.62 9.95
N LEU A 20 -0.31 19.16 8.93
CA LEU A 20 -1.74 19.49 8.96
C LEU A 20 -2.63 18.42 8.31
N PHE A 21 -2.02 17.39 7.71
CA PHE A 21 -2.74 16.39 6.92
C PHE A 21 -3.88 15.69 7.68
N PRO A 22 -3.68 15.23 8.94
CA PRO A 22 -4.77 14.61 9.70
C PRO A 22 -5.97 15.53 9.90
N ASP A 23 -5.74 16.80 10.26
CA ASP A 23 -6.81 17.77 10.51
C ASP A 23 -7.55 18.14 9.23
N VAL A 24 -6.83 18.30 8.12
CA VAL A 24 -7.44 18.59 6.82
C VAL A 24 -8.27 17.39 6.34
N ALA A 25 -7.71 16.16 6.43
CA ALA A 25 -8.43 14.95 6.08
C ALA A 25 -9.72 14.79 6.91
N ARG A 26 -9.64 15.05 8.22
CA ARG A 26 -10.80 15.07 9.12
C ARG A 26 -11.84 16.09 8.70
N GLY A 27 -11.41 17.32 8.45
CA GLY A 27 -12.28 18.40 8.01
C GLY A 27 -12.99 18.10 6.67
N VAL A 28 -12.35 17.34 5.78
CA VAL A 28 -12.95 16.88 4.52
C VAL A 28 -14.02 15.83 4.78
N VAL A 29 -13.73 14.78 5.55
CA VAL A 29 -14.72 13.71 5.80
C VAL A 29 -15.93 14.20 6.59
N ASP A 30 -15.74 15.11 7.55
CA ASP A 30 -16.83 15.67 8.36
C ASP A 30 -17.82 16.49 7.52
N ARG A 31 -17.35 17.09 6.41
CA ARG A 31 -18.18 17.92 5.52
C ARG A 31 -18.79 17.14 4.36
N LEU A 32 -18.05 16.16 3.83
CA LEU A 32 -18.39 15.51 2.57
C LEU A 32 -18.95 14.10 2.75
N THR A 33 -18.68 13.43 3.87
CA THR A 33 -19.04 12.01 4.09
C THR A 33 -18.72 11.12 2.87
N PRO A 34 -17.48 11.16 2.36
CA PRO A 34 -17.12 10.49 1.11
C PRO A 34 -17.12 8.96 1.27
N VAL A 35 -17.13 8.23 0.15
CA VAL A 35 -16.98 6.75 0.19
C VAL A 35 -15.57 6.31 0.56
N MET A 36 -14.59 7.17 0.30
CA MET A 36 -13.16 6.95 0.43
C MET A 36 -12.47 8.30 0.35
N ILE A 37 -11.31 8.44 0.97
CA ILE A 37 -10.45 9.60 0.86
C ILE A 37 -9.15 9.21 0.16
N ALA A 38 -8.73 9.99 -0.83
CA ALA A 38 -7.49 9.78 -1.56
C ALA A 38 -6.46 10.85 -1.17
N MET A 39 -5.17 10.50 -1.25
CA MET A 39 -4.07 11.44 -0.96
C MET A 39 -2.80 11.06 -1.73
N PRO A 40 -2.04 12.03 -2.27
CA PRO A 40 -0.75 11.75 -2.89
C PRO A 40 0.26 11.24 -1.87
N GLU A 41 0.84 10.06 -2.10
CA GLU A 41 1.84 9.48 -1.20
C GLU A 41 3.02 10.44 -0.95
N ARG A 42 3.43 11.17 -2.00
CA ARG A 42 4.53 12.13 -1.95
C ARG A 42 4.33 13.32 -1.00
N GLU A 43 3.10 13.58 -0.56
CA GLU A 43 2.79 14.69 0.36
C GLU A 43 2.79 14.25 1.83
N LEU A 44 2.89 12.94 2.09
CA LEU A 44 2.79 12.38 3.43
C LEU A 44 4.13 12.35 4.19
N GLY A 45 5.23 12.73 3.53
CA GLY A 45 6.56 12.78 4.13
C GLY A 45 7.67 12.56 3.11
N GLN A 46 8.92 12.78 3.54
CA GLN A 46 10.12 12.62 2.72
C GLN A 46 10.59 11.17 2.62
N GLY A 47 10.36 10.38 3.67
CA GLY A 47 10.78 8.98 3.76
C GLY A 47 9.63 8.03 4.12
N ILE A 48 9.85 6.73 3.93
CA ILE A 48 8.83 5.70 4.16
C ILE A 48 8.31 5.67 5.60
N ILE A 49 9.18 5.96 6.59
CA ILE A 49 8.80 6.00 8.01
C ILE A 49 7.93 7.22 8.29
N GLU A 50 8.30 8.40 7.79
CA GLU A 50 7.52 9.63 7.97
C GLU A 50 6.15 9.51 7.32
N LYS A 51 6.09 8.94 6.10
CA LYS A 51 4.83 8.64 5.40
C LYS A 51 3.96 7.68 6.21
N ALA A 52 4.54 6.60 6.73
CA ALA A 52 3.86 5.65 7.60
C ALA A 52 3.27 6.32 8.85
N GLU A 53 4.02 7.21 9.51
CA GLU A 53 3.55 7.97 10.67
C GLU A 53 2.40 8.89 10.32
N THR A 54 2.49 9.61 9.20
CA THR A 54 1.41 10.49 8.74
C THR A 54 0.15 9.71 8.42
N ILE A 55 0.26 8.58 7.71
CA ILE A 55 -0.86 7.68 7.40
C ILE A 55 -1.53 7.19 8.69
N TRP A 56 -0.74 6.73 9.66
CA TRP A 56 -1.27 6.28 10.95
C TRP A 56 -2.01 7.40 11.70
N LYS A 57 -1.46 8.62 11.73
CA LYS A 57 -2.13 9.79 12.32
C LYS A 57 -3.45 10.11 11.63
N ILE A 58 -3.48 10.04 10.29
CA ILE A 58 -4.70 10.23 9.51
C ILE A 58 -5.72 9.15 9.88
N ARG A 59 -5.34 7.86 9.82
CA ARG A 59 -6.20 6.73 10.19
C ARG A 59 -6.79 6.92 11.58
N LYS A 60 -5.96 7.27 12.56
CA LYS A 60 -6.40 7.55 13.95
C LYS A 60 -7.44 8.68 13.98
N SER A 61 -7.15 9.81 13.35
CA SER A 61 -8.06 10.97 13.28
C SER A 61 -9.39 10.64 12.59
N LEU A 62 -9.37 9.81 11.54
CA LEU A 62 -10.58 9.37 10.84
C LEU A 62 -11.39 8.38 11.68
N ASN A 63 -10.74 7.46 12.39
CA ASN A 63 -11.43 6.48 13.24
C ASN A 63 -12.15 7.16 14.42
N GLU A 64 -11.66 8.30 14.90
CA GLU A 64 -12.32 9.13 15.93
C GLU A 64 -13.66 9.73 15.44
N THR A 65 -14.01 9.62 14.15
CA THR A 65 -15.35 9.98 13.65
C THR A 65 -16.42 8.94 14.02
N GLY A 66 -16.01 7.73 14.44
CA GLY A 66 -16.90 6.58 14.60
C GLY A 66 -17.31 5.90 13.29
N GLN A 67 -16.85 6.41 12.15
CA GLN A 67 -17.10 5.86 10.81
C GLN A 67 -15.80 5.38 10.16
N TYR A 68 -15.92 4.37 9.30
CA TYR A 68 -14.79 3.86 8.56
C TYR A 68 -14.68 4.56 7.20
N TYR A 69 -13.64 5.36 7.02
CA TYR A 69 -13.28 5.95 5.73
C TYR A 69 -12.05 5.23 5.17
N PRO A 70 -12.17 4.50 4.04
CA PRO A 70 -11.04 3.89 3.37
C PRO A 70 -10.05 4.96 2.91
N ILE A 71 -8.75 4.71 3.08
CA ILE A 71 -7.67 5.58 2.64
C ILE A 71 -7.05 5.01 1.37
N HIS A 72 -7.09 5.79 0.29
CA HIS A 72 -6.42 5.48 -0.96
C HIS A 72 -5.15 6.32 -1.09
N LEU A 73 -4.03 5.66 -1.37
CA LEU A 73 -2.75 6.34 -1.64
C LEU A 73 -2.50 6.40 -3.14
N LEU A 74 -2.34 7.63 -3.62
CA LEU A 74 -2.05 7.91 -5.01
C LEU A 74 -0.55 7.77 -5.28
N GLY A 75 -0.19 6.91 -6.23
CA GLY A 75 1.19 6.72 -6.70
C GLY A 75 2.06 5.79 -5.83
N THR A 76 1.44 4.86 -5.10
CA THR A 76 2.10 3.81 -4.34
C THR A 76 1.98 2.45 -5.03
N GLY A 77 2.92 2.11 -5.92
CA GLY A 77 2.99 0.78 -6.50
C GLY A 77 4.03 -0.15 -5.89
N ASN A 78 4.98 0.34 -5.09
CA ASN A 78 6.02 -0.52 -4.53
C ASN A 78 5.44 -1.56 -3.52
N PRO A 79 5.67 -2.88 -3.69
CA PRO A 79 5.04 -3.90 -2.85
C PRO A 79 5.35 -3.80 -1.36
N LEU A 80 6.58 -3.44 -1.01
CA LEU A 80 7.01 -3.27 0.39
C LEU A 80 6.39 -2.01 1.00
N SER A 81 6.26 -0.94 0.22
CA SER A 81 5.59 0.30 0.66
C SER A 81 4.10 0.06 0.90
N ILE A 82 3.43 -0.67 0.01
CA ILE A 82 2.04 -1.10 0.18
C ILE A 82 1.88 -1.85 1.51
N LEU A 83 2.73 -2.85 1.79
CA LEU A 83 2.65 -3.62 3.04
C LEU A 83 2.81 -2.73 4.29
N ILE A 84 3.78 -1.82 4.28
CA ILE A 84 4.02 -0.88 5.39
C ILE A 84 2.82 0.04 5.59
N TYR A 85 2.26 0.59 4.52
CA TYR A 85 1.16 1.54 4.61
C TYR A 85 -0.17 0.86 4.96
N VAL A 86 -0.37 -0.40 4.55
CA VAL A 86 -1.48 -1.23 5.02
C VAL A 86 -1.44 -1.41 6.54
N LEU A 87 -0.27 -1.71 7.12
CA LEU A 87 -0.10 -1.79 8.57
C LEU A 87 -0.49 -0.47 9.25
N CYS A 88 -0.23 0.66 8.60
CA CYS A 88 -0.58 2.00 9.11
C CYS A 88 -2.04 2.40 8.86
N GLY A 89 -2.81 1.57 8.15
CA GLY A 89 -4.25 1.76 7.93
C GLY A 89 -4.65 2.28 6.55
N SER A 90 -3.79 2.21 5.54
CA SER A 90 -4.17 2.41 4.13
C SER A 90 -4.90 1.19 3.56
N ASP A 91 -5.85 1.44 2.66
CA ASP A 91 -6.75 0.41 2.13
C ASP A 91 -6.58 0.13 0.64
N SER A 92 -6.22 1.16 -0.12
CA SER A 92 -6.22 1.13 -1.57
C SER A 92 -5.03 1.89 -2.13
N PHE A 93 -4.54 1.44 -3.28
CA PHE A 93 -3.29 1.91 -3.86
C PHE A 93 -3.41 1.90 -5.38
N ASP A 94 -2.81 2.88 -6.04
CA ASP A 94 -2.48 2.84 -7.46
C ASP A 94 -1.00 3.17 -7.66
N GLY A 95 -0.42 2.77 -8.79
CA GLY A 95 0.99 2.97 -9.06
C GLY A 95 1.38 2.61 -10.48
N VAL A 96 2.55 3.06 -10.90
CA VAL A 96 3.09 2.85 -12.25
C VAL A 96 4.19 1.79 -12.28
N GLU A 97 4.65 1.36 -11.11
CA GLU A 97 5.74 0.43 -10.90
C GLU A 97 5.54 -0.88 -11.66
N TRP A 98 4.31 -1.39 -11.70
CA TRP A 98 3.97 -2.64 -12.38
C TRP A 98 4.22 -2.62 -13.89
N PHE A 99 4.33 -1.45 -14.53
CA PHE A 99 4.71 -1.35 -15.95
C PHE A 99 6.07 -0.71 -16.20
N GLN A 100 6.69 -0.12 -15.18
CA GLN A 100 8.02 0.49 -15.25
C GLN A 100 9.15 -0.45 -14.77
N THR A 101 8.81 -1.48 -14.01
CA THR A 101 9.76 -2.40 -13.36
C THR A 101 9.37 -3.85 -13.61
N THR A 102 10.18 -4.80 -13.14
CA THR A 102 9.77 -6.19 -12.97
C THR A 102 9.92 -6.59 -11.50
N VAL A 103 8.95 -7.33 -10.98
CA VAL A 103 8.92 -7.73 -9.57
C VAL A 103 9.50 -9.12 -9.36
N ASP A 104 10.28 -9.31 -8.31
CA ASP A 104 10.64 -10.64 -7.80
C ASP A 104 9.48 -11.15 -6.92
N HIS A 105 8.83 -12.24 -7.34
CA HIS A 105 7.64 -12.78 -6.64
C HIS A 105 7.98 -13.29 -5.24
N ASN A 106 9.23 -13.67 -4.98
CA ASN A 106 9.63 -14.22 -3.69
C ASN A 106 9.92 -13.13 -2.66
N THR A 107 10.43 -11.97 -3.10
CA THR A 107 10.91 -10.91 -2.20
C THR A 107 10.09 -9.63 -2.29
N GLY A 108 9.22 -9.47 -3.29
CA GLY A 108 8.47 -8.24 -3.55
C GLY A 108 9.35 -7.06 -3.98
N LEU A 109 10.64 -7.29 -4.23
CA LEU A 109 11.57 -6.27 -4.69
C LEU A 109 11.34 -5.97 -6.17
N LEU A 110 11.54 -4.70 -6.53
CA LEU A 110 11.41 -4.21 -7.89
C LEU A 110 12.79 -4.05 -8.53
N TYR A 111 12.89 -4.51 -9.77
CA TYR A 111 14.10 -4.50 -10.59
C TYR A 111 13.82 -3.83 -11.92
N HIS A 112 14.89 -3.55 -12.68
CA HIS A 112 14.73 -2.92 -14.00
C HIS A 112 13.86 -3.80 -14.90
N PHE A 113 12.94 -3.21 -15.66
CA PHE A 113 11.93 -3.93 -16.46
C PHE A 113 12.48 -5.07 -17.35
N GLN A 114 13.72 -4.93 -17.82
CA GLN A 114 14.43 -5.90 -18.67
C GLN A 114 15.09 -7.05 -17.91
N GLN A 115 14.86 -7.18 -16.60
CA GLN A 115 15.51 -8.17 -15.75
C GLN A 115 14.57 -9.34 -15.37
N ARG A 116 13.42 -9.49 -16.03
CA ARG A 116 12.44 -10.54 -15.68
C ARG A 116 13.05 -11.94 -15.71
N GLU A 117 13.95 -12.21 -16.65
CA GLU A 117 14.59 -13.51 -16.82
C GLU A 117 15.46 -13.93 -15.62
N LEU A 118 15.89 -12.99 -14.77
CA LEU A 118 16.62 -13.31 -13.54
C LEU A 118 15.77 -14.13 -12.56
N PHE A 119 14.44 -14.04 -12.67
CA PHE A 119 13.50 -14.63 -11.72
C PHE A 119 12.96 -16.00 -12.14
N GLY A 120 13.51 -16.58 -13.22
CA GLY A 120 13.31 -17.99 -13.52
C GLY A 120 11.83 -18.39 -13.63
N GLN A 121 11.42 -19.47 -12.93
CA GLN A 121 10.06 -20.05 -13.02
C GLN A 121 9.05 -19.47 -12.00
N GLN A 122 9.26 -18.27 -11.47
CA GLN A 122 8.33 -17.65 -10.51
C GLN A 122 6.92 -17.39 -11.06
N SER A 123 6.78 -17.33 -12.39
CA SER A 123 5.49 -17.27 -13.05
C SER A 123 5.50 -18.05 -14.36
N GLU A 124 4.30 -18.39 -14.84
CA GLU A 124 4.15 -18.98 -16.17
C GLU A 124 4.64 -18.07 -17.30
N PHE A 125 4.79 -16.76 -17.06
CA PHE A 125 5.14 -15.75 -18.06
C PHE A 125 6.64 -15.50 -18.23
N CYS A 126 7.49 -16.09 -17.38
CA CYS A 126 8.91 -15.77 -17.40
C CYS A 126 9.62 -16.22 -18.69
N PHE A 127 9.26 -17.42 -19.19
CA PHE A 127 9.82 -18.02 -20.39
C PHE A 127 8.72 -18.42 -21.40
N LYS A 128 7.81 -17.49 -21.74
CA LYS A 128 6.88 -17.69 -22.86
C LYS A 128 7.43 -17.08 -24.15
N PRO A 129 8.07 -17.87 -25.04
CA PRO A 129 8.61 -17.35 -26.29
C PRO A 129 7.51 -16.85 -27.25
N GLU A 130 6.27 -17.29 -27.04
CA GLU A 130 5.10 -16.91 -27.83
C GLU A 130 4.61 -15.48 -27.51
N LEU A 131 4.97 -14.93 -26.36
CA LEU A 131 4.53 -13.60 -25.93
C LEU A 131 5.64 -12.56 -26.13
N PRO A 132 5.33 -11.37 -26.68
CA PRO A 132 6.23 -10.24 -26.68
C PRO A 132 6.76 -9.95 -25.27
N TYR A 133 8.05 -9.62 -25.17
CA TYR A 133 8.74 -9.44 -23.88
C TYR A 133 7.96 -8.54 -22.92
N ILE A 134 7.52 -7.38 -23.41
CA ILE A 134 6.75 -6.40 -22.63
C ILE A 134 5.48 -7.04 -22.07
N GLN A 135 4.69 -7.74 -22.90
CA GLN A 135 3.42 -8.34 -22.48
C GLN A 135 3.65 -9.42 -21.41
N ALA A 136 4.67 -10.25 -21.58
CA ALA A 136 5.04 -11.27 -20.61
C ALA A 136 5.51 -10.65 -19.27
N THR A 137 6.24 -9.53 -19.28
CA THR A 137 6.65 -8.82 -18.06
C THR A 137 5.47 -8.16 -17.36
N LEU A 138 4.56 -7.52 -18.11
CA LEU A 138 3.34 -6.95 -17.54
C LEU A 138 2.45 -8.03 -16.93
N ALA A 139 2.25 -9.16 -17.61
CA ALA A 139 1.47 -10.28 -17.09
C ALA A 139 2.12 -10.92 -15.85
N HIS A 140 3.44 -11.06 -15.85
CA HIS A 140 4.22 -11.49 -14.69
C HIS A 140 3.98 -10.59 -13.46
N ASN A 141 4.05 -9.27 -13.65
CA ASN A 141 3.82 -8.30 -12.58
C ASN A 141 2.36 -8.29 -12.11
N LEU A 142 1.39 -8.26 -13.03
CA LEU A 142 -0.03 -8.27 -12.67
C LEU A 142 -0.42 -9.54 -11.89
N LEU A 143 0.13 -10.69 -12.26
CA LEU A 143 -0.06 -11.93 -11.51
C LEU A 143 0.48 -11.82 -10.09
N PHE A 144 1.65 -11.20 -9.91
CA PHE A 144 2.20 -10.91 -8.58
C PHE A 144 1.28 -10.00 -7.78
N TYR A 145 0.93 -8.81 -8.29
CA TYR A 145 0.13 -7.84 -7.53
C TYR A 145 -1.23 -8.41 -7.12
N ARG A 146 -1.87 -9.21 -7.98
CA ARG A 146 -3.10 -9.91 -7.61
C ARG A 146 -2.88 -10.82 -6.39
N LYS A 147 -1.89 -11.72 -6.45
CA LYS A 147 -1.56 -12.63 -5.34
C LYS A 147 -1.11 -11.88 -4.09
N TRP A 148 -0.37 -10.80 -4.27
CA TRP A 148 0.14 -9.95 -3.20
C TRP A 148 -1.00 -9.31 -2.41
N MET A 149 -1.98 -8.73 -3.11
CA MET A 149 -3.16 -8.14 -2.47
C MET A 149 -4.03 -9.20 -1.80
N GLU A 150 -4.22 -10.38 -2.42
CA GLU A 150 -4.92 -11.51 -1.80
C GLU A 150 -4.21 -11.98 -0.52
N GLN A 151 -2.88 -12.06 -0.53
CA GLN A 151 -2.07 -12.46 0.62
C GLN A 151 -2.18 -11.44 1.76
N ILE A 152 -2.05 -10.14 1.45
CA ILE A 152 -2.20 -9.06 2.43
C ILE A 152 -3.60 -9.10 3.06
N GLN A 153 -4.66 -9.18 2.25
CA GLN A 153 -6.04 -9.23 2.74
C GLN A 153 -6.28 -10.45 3.64
N THR A 154 -5.77 -11.62 3.24
CA THR A 154 -5.88 -12.83 4.06
C THR A 154 -5.20 -12.64 5.41
N ASN A 155 -3.98 -12.11 5.43
CA ASN A 155 -3.22 -11.89 6.67
C ASN A 155 -3.83 -10.80 7.55
N LEU A 156 -4.45 -9.78 6.98
CA LEU A 156 -5.23 -8.80 7.73
C LEU A 156 -6.42 -9.46 8.43
N PHE A 157 -7.16 -10.31 7.71
CA PHE A 157 -8.33 -10.99 8.26
C PHE A 157 -7.97 -12.03 9.33
N SER A 158 -6.85 -12.74 9.17
CA SER A 158 -6.36 -13.72 10.15
C SER A 158 -5.55 -13.12 11.29
N GLY A 159 -5.26 -11.81 11.27
CA GLY A 159 -4.43 -11.15 12.29
C GLY A 159 -2.93 -11.50 12.22
N THR A 160 -2.45 -12.00 11.08
CA THR A 160 -1.05 -12.45 10.88
C THR A 160 -0.24 -11.48 9.99
N ILE A 161 -0.74 -10.26 9.77
CA ILE A 161 -0.07 -9.26 8.91
C ILE A 161 1.32 -8.85 9.43
N ALA A 162 1.54 -8.86 10.75
CA ALA A 162 2.85 -8.59 11.34
C ALA A 162 3.87 -9.69 11.01
N GLU A 163 3.44 -10.95 10.90
CA GLU A 163 4.30 -12.07 10.48
C GLU A 163 4.66 -11.94 9.00
N LEU A 164 3.70 -11.55 8.15
CA LEU A 164 3.97 -11.24 6.75
C LEU A 164 5.04 -10.13 6.63
N ALA A 165 4.92 -9.06 7.41
CA ALA A 165 5.91 -7.99 7.43
C ALA A 165 7.30 -8.47 7.85
N GLN A 166 7.40 -9.38 8.82
CA GLN A 166 8.67 -9.99 9.24
C GLN A 166 9.36 -10.80 8.14
N ASN A 167 8.59 -11.39 7.23
CA ASN A 167 9.14 -12.18 6.12
C ASN A 167 9.71 -11.32 4.99
N TYR A 168 9.21 -10.09 4.81
CA TYR A 168 9.56 -9.23 3.67
C TYR A 168 10.40 -8.02 4.04
N LEU A 169 10.37 -7.56 5.29
CA LEU A 169 11.05 -6.35 5.72
C LEU A 169 12.31 -6.65 6.56
N PRO A 170 13.38 -5.85 6.44
CA PRO A 170 14.57 -6.04 7.26
C PRO A 170 14.25 -5.91 8.76
N SER A 171 14.84 -6.79 9.59
CA SER A 171 14.63 -6.77 11.05
C SER A 171 15.01 -5.45 11.71
N ALA A 172 16.08 -4.80 11.25
CA ALA A 172 16.49 -3.47 11.71
C ALA A 172 15.43 -2.41 11.39
N PHE A 173 14.81 -2.48 10.21
CA PHE A 173 13.73 -1.57 9.82
C PHE A 173 12.49 -1.78 10.68
N LEU A 174 12.08 -3.03 10.90
CA LEU A 174 10.93 -3.37 11.74
C LEU A 174 11.12 -2.90 13.19
N LYS A 175 12.34 -2.98 13.72
CA LYS A 175 12.67 -2.43 15.04
C LYS A 175 12.42 -0.92 15.08
N THR A 176 12.94 -0.18 14.10
CA THR A 176 12.71 1.27 14.01
C THR A 176 11.22 1.60 13.83
N LEU A 177 10.50 0.84 12.99
CA LEU A 177 9.07 1.04 12.80
C LEU A 177 8.30 0.83 14.10
N LYS A 178 8.63 -0.20 14.88
CA LYS A 178 8.02 -0.48 16.19
C LYS A 178 8.33 0.59 17.24
N GLU A 179 9.55 1.14 17.23
CA GLU A 179 9.93 2.24 18.14
C GLU A 179 9.15 3.53 17.84
N ARG A 180 8.81 3.76 16.57
CA ARG A 180 8.13 4.98 16.10
C ARG A 180 6.60 4.85 16.10
N LEU A 181 6.10 3.64 15.83
CA LEU A 181 4.68 3.29 15.70
C LEU A 181 4.39 1.98 16.45
N PRO A 182 4.45 1.96 17.79
CA PRO A 182 4.28 0.74 18.56
C PRO A 182 2.91 0.08 18.33
N GLU A 183 1.87 0.88 18.06
CA GLU A 183 0.49 0.42 17.87
C GLU A 183 0.26 -0.36 16.57
N VAL A 184 1.20 -0.29 15.62
CA VAL A 184 1.04 -0.82 14.25
C VAL A 184 1.49 -2.27 14.11
N LEU A 185 2.35 -2.76 15.02
CA LEU A 185 2.99 -4.09 14.94
C LEU A 185 2.61 -5.00 16.12
N HIS A 186 1.36 -4.89 16.60
CA HIS A 186 0.81 -5.76 17.65
C HIS A 186 0.20 -7.05 17.10
#